data_AF-A0A2M7FD99-F1
#
_entry.id   AF-A0A2M7FD99-F1
#
_cell.length_a   1.000
_cell.length_b   1.000
_cell.length_c   1.000
_cell.angle_alpha   90.00
_cell.angle_beta   90.00
_cell.angle_gamma   90.00
#
_symmetry.space_group_name_H-M   'P 1'
#
loop_
_entity.id
_entity.type
_entity.pdbx_description
1 polymer ?
#
loop_
_entity_poly.entity_id
_entity_poly.type
_entity_poly.pdbx_seq_one_letter_code
_entity_poly.pdbx_strand_id
1 'polypeptide(L)'
;VWVAVREIHGTDLGNVLGAARAGGPQSAFVISLLRATVPGRSYAVELYRDDGGDVFNPSANSVYIDFDTGAPAIVYFTTTD
;
A
#
# COMPACT_ATOMS: atom_id res chain seq x y z
N VAL A 1 9.96 5.65 -2.52
CA VAL A 1 8.48 5.51 -2.63
C VAL A 1 7.93 5.01 -1.32
N TRP A 2 6.65 5.25 -1.05
CA TRP A 2 5.94 4.64 0.06
C TRP A 2 5.20 3.42 -0.43
N VAL A 3 5.23 2.35 0.36
CA VAL A 3 4.47 1.12 0.12
C VAL A 3 3.47 1.02 1.25
N ALA A 4 2.18 1.02 0.93
CA ALA A 4 1.11 1.01 1.92
C ALA A 4 0.24 -0.23 1.77
N VAL A 5 -0.14 -0.85 2.90
CA VAL A 5 -1.16 -1.89 2.95
C VAL A 5 -2.50 -1.25 3.22
N ARG A 6 -3.51 -1.57 2.42
CA ARG A 6 -4.87 -1.03 2.51
C ARG A 6 -5.90 -2.13 2.70
N GLU A 7 -6.95 -1.82 3.44
CA GLU A 7 -8.16 -2.63 3.47
C GLU A 7 -8.87 -2.60 2.13
N ILE A 8 -9.68 -3.63 1.89
CA ILE A 8 -10.63 -3.66 0.79
C ILE A 8 -12.02 -3.86 1.36
N HIS A 9 -12.94 -2.97 0.98
CA HIS A 9 -14.35 -3.05 1.33
C HIS A 9 -15.15 -3.18 0.03
N GLY A 10 -15.53 -4.42 -0.31
CA GLY A 10 -16.15 -4.69 -1.61
C GLY A 10 -15.14 -4.47 -2.74
N THR A 11 -15.41 -3.49 -3.61
CA THR A 11 -14.52 -3.07 -4.70
C THR A 11 -13.64 -1.87 -4.34
N ASP A 12 -13.86 -1.26 -3.18
CA ASP A 12 -13.25 0.01 -2.82
C ASP A 12 -12.05 -0.18 -1.89
N LEU A 13 -11.04 0.67 -2.07
CA LEU A 13 -9.90 0.74 -1.16
C LEU A 13 -10.28 1.48 0.11
N GLY A 14 -10.12 0.81 1.24
CA GLY A 14 -10.40 1.31 2.57
C GLY A 14 -9.20 1.97 3.23
N ASN A 15 -9.14 1.82 4.56
CA ASN A 15 -8.12 2.43 5.41
C ASN A 15 -6.71 1.92 5.08
N VAL A 16 -5.70 2.78 5.27
CA VAL A 16 -4.31 2.33 5.33
C VAL A 16 -4.06 1.64 6.67
N LEU A 17 -3.60 0.39 6.61
CA LEU A 17 -3.24 -0.40 7.79
C LEU A 17 -1.77 -0.27 8.16
N GLY A 18 -0.92 0.19 7.26
CA GLY A 18 0.49 0.42 7.53
C GLY A 18 1.18 0.90 6.28
N ALA A 19 2.28 1.64 6.44
CA ALA A 19 3.11 2.07 5.34
C ALA A 19 4.57 2.09 5.76
N ALA A 20 5.46 1.81 4.80
CA ALA A 20 6.89 1.92 5.01
C ALA A 20 7.57 2.47 3.74
N ARG A 21 8.71 3.13 3.93
CA ARG A 21 9.47 3.73 2.84
C ARG A 21 10.36 2.66 2.19
N ALA A 22 10.25 2.53 0.88
CA ALA A 22 11.20 1.77 0.07
C ALA A 22 12.18 2.74 -0.60
N GLY A 23 13.47 2.59 -0.28
CA GLY A 23 14.57 3.34 -0.88
C GLY A 23 15.01 2.79 -2.25
N GLY A 24 14.52 1.61 -2.63
CA GLY A 24 14.81 0.96 -3.91
C GLY A 24 14.11 -0.40 -4.01
N PRO A 25 14.32 -1.14 -5.12
CA PRO A 25 13.82 -2.50 -5.26
C PRO A 25 14.38 -3.42 -4.17
N GLN A 26 13.50 -4.15 -3.50
CA GLN A 26 13.87 -5.06 -2.43
C GLN A 26 12.86 -6.20 -2.31
N SER A 27 13.36 -7.38 -1.90
CA SER A 27 12.52 -8.52 -1.54
C SER A 27 12.35 -8.60 -0.02
N ALA A 28 11.37 -9.40 0.43
CA ALA A 28 11.06 -9.59 1.86
C ALA A 28 10.82 -8.26 2.62
N PHE A 29 10.19 -7.29 1.95
CA PHE A 29 9.88 -6.00 2.54
C PHE A 29 8.82 -6.13 3.63
N VAL A 30 9.15 -5.63 4.84
CA VAL A 30 8.26 -5.72 5.99
C VAL A 30 7.56 -4.39 6.21
N ILE A 31 6.24 -4.45 6.34
CA ILE A 31 5.40 -3.31 6.72
C ILE A 31 4.75 -3.65 8.05
N SER A 32 5.05 -2.85 9.08
CA SER A 32 4.35 -2.97 10.37
C SER A 32 2.93 -2.46 10.23
N LEU A 33 1.96 -3.27 10.67
CA LEU A 33 0.55 -2.92 10.61
C LEU A 33 0.07 -2.30 11.92
N LEU A 34 -0.80 -1.30 11.82
CA LEU A 34 -1.50 -0.63 12.91
C LEU A 34 -2.53 -1.54 13.58
N ARG A 35 -2.97 -2.59 12.89
CA ARG A 35 -3.81 -3.69 13.42
C ARG A 35 -3.59 -4.97 12.64
N ALA A 36 -3.94 -6.10 13.25
CA ALA A 36 -3.89 -7.41 12.59
C ALA A 36 -4.83 -7.49 11.38
N THR A 37 -4.42 -8.26 10.37
CA THR A 37 -5.31 -8.69 9.29
C THR A 37 -6.29 -9.75 9.79
N VAL A 38 -7.39 -9.91 9.08
CA VAL A 38 -8.42 -10.92 9.36
C VAL A 38 -8.33 -12.00 8.30
N PRO A 39 -8.13 -13.28 8.68
CA PRO A 39 -8.08 -14.38 7.73
C PRO A 39 -9.26 -14.43 6.78
N GLY A 40 -8.99 -14.83 5.53
CA GLY A 40 -9.98 -14.88 4.45
C GLY A 40 -10.38 -13.51 3.90
N ARG A 41 -9.91 -12.38 4.46
CA ARG A 41 -10.15 -11.05 3.89
C ARG A 41 -9.09 -10.66 2.86
N SER A 42 -9.54 -9.84 1.92
CA SER A 42 -8.71 -9.23 0.89
C SER A 42 -8.17 -7.87 1.33
N TYR A 43 -6.96 -7.59 0.88
CA TYR A 43 -6.20 -6.38 1.13
C TYR A 43 -5.44 -6.00 -0.15
N ALA A 44 -4.96 -4.77 -0.20
CA ALA A 44 -4.15 -4.28 -1.30
C ALA A 44 -2.80 -3.76 -0.78
N VAL A 45 -1.77 -3.90 -1.59
CA VAL A 45 -0.54 -3.12 -1.46
C VAL A 45 -0.55 -2.07 -2.56
N GLU A 46 -0.51 -0.80 -2.20
CA GLU A 46 -0.52 0.33 -3.12
C GLU A 46 0.75 1.18 -2.94
N LEU A 47 1.35 1.60 -4.04
CA LEU A 47 2.52 2.47 -4.02
C LEU A 47 2.12 3.94 -4.07
N TYR A 48 2.87 4.76 -3.33
CA TYR A 48 2.72 6.21 -3.31
C TYR A 48 4.06 6.90 -3.57
N ARG A 49 4.00 8.03 -4.27
CA ARG A 49 5.13 8.94 -4.45
C ARG A 49 5.30 9.79 -3.20
N ASP A 50 6.53 9.92 -2.78
CA ASP A 50 6.89 10.80 -1.69
C ASP A 50 6.67 12.26 -2.12
N ASP A 51 6.11 13.08 -1.23
CA ASP A 51 5.92 14.52 -1.44
C ASP A 51 7.14 15.33 -0.99
N GLY A 52 8.19 14.65 -0.50
CA GLY A 52 9.38 15.25 0.07
C GLY A 52 9.29 15.50 1.58
N GLY A 53 8.19 15.09 2.22
CA GLY A 53 7.94 15.29 3.64
C GLY A 53 8.56 14.24 4.57
N ASP A 54 9.23 13.21 4.04
CA ASP A 54 9.83 12.06 4.77
C ASP A 54 8.88 11.31 5.73
N VAL A 55 7.60 11.68 5.76
CA VAL A 55 6.53 11.09 6.57
C VAL A 55 5.40 10.69 5.64
N PHE A 56 4.90 9.46 5.80
CA PHE A 56 3.76 9.01 5.01
C PHE A 56 2.48 9.72 5.40
N ASN A 57 1.83 10.35 4.43
CA ASN A 57 0.52 10.96 4.52
C ASN A 57 -0.28 10.63 3.23
N PRO A 58 -1.30 9.77 3.29
CA PRO A 58 -2.05 9.36 2.09
C PRO A 58 -2.86 10.49 1.45
N SER A 59 -3.03 11.64 2.12
CA SER A 59 -3.67 12.83 1.55
C SER A 59 -2.70 13.78 0.85
N ALA A 60 -1.39 13.67 1.12
CA ALA A 60 -0.35 14.51 0.51
C ALA A 60 0.53 13.74 -0.48
N ASN A 61 0.82 12.47 -0.18
CA ASN A 61 1.52 11.57 -1.07
C ASN A 61 0.58 11.13 -2.20
N SER A 62 1.00 11.34 -3.44
CA SER A 62 0.21 10.96 -4.61
C SER A 62 0.35 9.47 -4.91
N VAL A 63 -0.72 8.83 -5.40
CA VAL A 63 -0.67 7.44 -5.86
C VAL A 63 0.37 7.31 -6.98
N TYR A 64 1.21 6.28 -6.89
CA TYR A 64 2.16 5.97 -7.94
C TYR A 64 1.42 5.39 -9.13
N ILE A 65 1.45 6.11 -10.25
CA ILE A 65 0.94 5.63 -11.53
C ILE A 65 2.07 4.95 -12.29
N ASP A 66 1.82 3.72 -12.70
CA ASP A 66 2.64 3.01 -13.68
C ASP A 66 2.43 3.66 -15.05
N PHE A 67 3.51 4.13 -15.66
CA PHE A 67 3.45 4.86 -16.92
C PHE A 67 3.23 3.96 -18.13
N ASP A 68 3.49 2.66 -18.02
CA ASP A 68 3.25 1.72 -19.12
C ASP A 68 1.76 1.37 -19.24
N THR A 69 1.08 1.26 -18.10
CA THR A 69 -0.34 0.88 -18.04
C THR A 69 -1.29 2.07 -17.84
N GLY A 70 -0.78 3.20 -17.33
CA GLY A 70 -1.59 4.33 -16.88
C GLY A 70 -2.41 4.05 -15.63
N ALA A 71 -2.19 2.92 -14.96
CA ALA A 71 -2.93 2.48 -13.79
C ALA A 71 -2.16 2.72 -12.48
N PRO A 72 -2.84 2.80 -11.33
CA PRO A 72 -2.18 2.71 -10.03
C PRO A 72 -1.33 1.45 -9.91
N ALA A 73 -0.12 1.59 -9.37
CA ALA A 73 0.72 0.45 -9.01
C ALA A 73 0.17 -0.18 -7.72
N ILE A 74 -0.72 -1.16 -7.92
CA ILE A 74 -1.45 -1.84 -6.86
C ILE A 74 -1.46 -3.35 -7.08
N VAL A 75 -1.33 -4.12 -6.00
CA VAL A 75 -1.52 -5.57 -6.03
C VAL A 75 -2.48 -6.00 -4.93
N TYR A 76 -3.31 -6.99 -5.24
CA TYR A 76 -4.32 -7.53 -4.33
C TYR A 76 -3.85 -8.85 -3.74
N PHE A 77 -4.17 -9.09 -2.47
CA PHE A 77 -3.90 -10.36 -1.81
C PHE A 77 -5.01 -10.71 -0.82
N THR A 78 -5.20 -12.02 -0.60
CA THR A 78 -6.09 -12.55 0.44
C THR A 78 -5.24 -13.18 1.52
N THR A 79 -5.57 -12.89 2.78
CA THR A 79 -4.88 -13.51 3.91
C THR A 79 -5.42 -14.91 4.17
N THR A 80 -4.54 -15.81 4.55
CA THR A 80 -4.87 -17.17 4.96
C THR A 80 -4.80 -17.29 6.48
N ASP A 81 -5.43 -18.32 7.03
CA ASP A 81 -5.17 -18.77 8.40
C ASP A 81 -3.74 -19.31 8.56
#